data_AF-A0A0L7R1U5-F1
#
_entry.id   AF-A0A0L7R1U5-F1
#
_cell.length_a   1.000
_cell.length_b   1.000
_cell.length_c   1.000
_cell.angle_alpha   90.00
_cell.angle_beta   90.00
_cell.angle_gamma   90.00
#
_symmetry.space_group_name_H-M   'P 1'
#
loop_
_entity.id
_entity.type
_entity.pdbx_description
1 polymer ?
#
loop_
_entity_poly.entity_id
_entity_poly.type
_entity_poly.pdbx_seq_one_letter_code
_entity_poly.pdbx_strand_id
1 'polypeptide(L)'
;MNLDAEFHCLPQYERFCNCTFQDCCCGETNVHEWVWDNKNSTYAIVLSENNLEVKLHDEYSLGTAVVRGNKLLEKGRHHYWEVKMLTTVYGTDIMVGVGTNKVDLNGPKQSFCSFLGLDQESFGFSYLGYIQHAGKKHTYGPCFGKGSLVGVHLDTWKGTLEFFLNRKSLGIAFTGLRDIILYPMVSSTAAQSMMKLTCSCSVPVSLQVKCLSILKSSHRAYISTMFPGLRHLTQSIFADILKAQSNEEDDESEKD
;
A
#
# COMPACT_ATOMS: atom_id res chain seq x y z
N MET A 1 -8.03 1.14 -32.39
CA MET A 1 -9.21 0.80 -31.58
C MET A 1 -8.74 -0.16 -30.50
N ASN A 2 -8.32 0.39 -29.36
CA ASN A 2 -8.09 -0.46 -28.18
C ASN A 2 -9.42 -0.54 -27.45
N LEU A 3 -9.94 -1.76 -27.32
CA LEU A 3 -10.99 -2.05 -26.36
C LEU A 3 -10.35 -1.88 -24.99
N ASP A 4 -10.67 -0.77 -24.31
CA ASP A 4 -10.47 -0.67 -22.88
C ASP A 4 -11.28 -1.81 -22.27
N ALA A 5 -10.59 -2.87 -21.81
CA ALA A 5 -11.22 -3.87 -20.99
C ALA A 5 -11.73 -3.13 -19.74
N GLU A 6 -13.04 -2.94 -19.65
CA GLU A 6 -13.63 -2.28 -18.49
C GLU A 6 -13.40 -3.18 -17.27
N PHE A 7 -12.52 -2.73 -16.38
CA PHE A 7 -12.31 -3.36 -15.09
C PHE A 7 -13.53 -3.05 -14.22
N HIS A 8 -14.57 -3.87 -14.36
CA HIS A 8 -15.78 -3.76 -13.55
C HIS A 8 -15.64 -4.56 -12.28
N CYS A 9 -15.78 -3.88 -11.14
CA CYS A 9 -15.80 -4.54 -9.85
C CYS A 9 -17.23 -4.85 -9.39
N LEU A 10 -17.51 -6.11 -9.03
CA LEU A 10 -18.71 -6.45 -8.26
C LEU A 10 -18.56 -5.90 -6.83
N PRO A 11 -19.66 -5.50 -6.16
CA PRO A 11 -19.62 -4.79 -4.87
C PRO A 11 -19.12 -5.65 -3.67
N GLN A 12 -18.56 -6.83 -3.92
CA GLN A 12 -18.07 -7.74 -2.89
C GLN A 12 -16.56 -7.58 -2.72
N TYR A 13 -16.15 -6.60 -1.92
CA TYR A 13 -14.77 -6.49 -1.41
C TYR A 13 -14.72 -6.85 0.07
N GLU A 14 -13.62 -7.48 0.49
CA GLU A 14 -13.41 -7.90 1.88
C GLU A 14 -12.98 -6.71 2.74
N ARG A 15 -13.70 -6.48 3.85
CA ARG A 15 -13.31 -5.50 4.88
C ARG A 15 -12.25 -6.12 5.78
N PHE A 16 -11.29 -5.32 6.23
CA PHE A 16 -10.28 -5.77 7.18
C PHE A 16 -10.90 -6.17 8.54
N CYS A 17 -11.96 -5.47 8.95
CA CYS A 17 -12.67 -5.76 10.20
C CYS A 17 -14.16 -5.40 10.10
N ASN A 18 -14.96 -6.00 10.98
CA ASN A 18 -16.42 -5.83 11.04
C ASN A 18 -16.88 -4.63 11.87
N CYS A 19 -15.99 -3.69 12.19
CA CYS A 19 -16.37 -2.46 12.88
C CYS A 19 -17.46 -1.68 12.12
N THR A 20 -18.47 -1.24 12.86
CA THR A 20 -19.55 -0.39 12.36
C THR A 20 -19.36 1.09 12.70
N PHE A 21 -18.51 1.40 13.68
CA PHE A 21 -18.20 2.77 14.10
C PHE A 21 -17.23 3.46 13.15
N GLN A 22 -17.41 4.77 13.01
CA GLN A 22 -16.60 5.63 12.15
C GLN A 22 -15.15 5.75 12.68
N ASP A 23 -14.96 5.66 14.00
CA ASP A 23 -13.66 5.82 14.68
C ASP A 23 -12.95 4.48 14.94
N CYS A 24 -13.16 3.47 14.09
CA CYS A 24 -12.57 2.16 14.33
C CYS A 24 -11.07 2.12 14.04
N CYS A 25 -10.28 1.93 15.10
CA CYS A 25 -8.82 1.79 15.05
C CYS A 25 -8.31 0.38 14.70
N CYS A 26 -9.15 -0.51 14.14
CA CYS A 26 -8.70 -1.85 13.77
C CYS A 26 -7.57 -1.77 12.73
N GLY A 27 -6.49 -2.51 12.97
CA GLY A 27 -5.31 -2.55 12.11
C GLY A 27 -4.26 -1.47 12.40
N GLU A 28 -4.58 -0.47 13.23
CA GLU A 28 -3.64 0.59 13.59
C GLU A 28 -2.55 0.08 14.55
N THR A 29 -1.28 0.35 14.22
CA THR A 29 -0.13 0.00 15.06
C THR A 29 0.50 1.23 15.72
N ASN A 30 0.03 2.44 15.39
CA ASN A 30 0.52 3.73 15.90
C ASN A 30 2.02 3.99 15.68
N VAL A 31 2.63 3.31 14.70
CA VAL A 31 4.01 3.57 14.26
C VAL A 31 3.97 4.33 12.95
N HIS A 32 4.51 5.56 12.95
CA HIS A 32 4.51 6.44 11.79
C HIS A 32 5.85 7.14 11.60
N GLU A 33 6.69 6.61 10.72
CA GLU A 33 7.97 7.23 10.32
C GLU A 33 7.77 8.45 9.41
N TRP A 34 6.65 8.49 8.69
CA TRP A 34 6.23 9.57 7.81
C TRP A 34 4.69 9.72 7.82
N VAL A 35 4.22 10.90 7.41
CA VAL A 35 2.79 11.26 7.31
C VAL A 35 2.49 11.93 5.96
N TRP A 36 1.22 12.21 5.66
CA TRP A 36 0.86 12.93 4.44
C TRP A 36 1.40 14.36 4.44
N ASP A 37 1.84 14.84 3.29
CA ASP A 37 2.44 16.16 3.13
C ASP A 37 1.40 17.17 2.65
N ASN A 38 1.16 18.22 3.44
CA ASN A 38 0.25 19.30 3.09
C ASN A 38 0.80 20.25 2.00
N LYS A 39 2.11 20.23 1.72
CA LYS A 39 2.74 21.07 0.69
C LYS A 39 2.83 20.37 -0.65
N ASN A 40 2.75 19.05 -0.66
CA ASN A 40 2.90 18.22 -1.87
C ASN A 40 1.61 17.44 -2.12
N SER A 41 0.55 18.22 -2.34
CA SER A 41 -0.79 17.76 -2.60
C SER A 41 -1.47 18.62 -3.68
N THR A 42 -2.50 18.09 -4.32
CA THR A 42 -3.43 18.92 -5.11
C THR A 42 -4.22 19.88 -4.20
N TYR A 43 -4.88 20.87 -4.80
CA TYR A 43 -5.67 21.90 -4.12
C TYR A 43 -6.92 21.38 -3.38
N ALA A 44 -7.34 20.15 -3.64
CA ALA A 44 -8.61 19.60 -3.19
C ALA A 44 -8.41 18.58 -2.06
N ILE A 45 -7.54 18.89 -1.09
CA ILE A 45 -7.20 17.95 0.00
C ILE A 45 -7.29 18.65 1.36
N VAL A 46 -7.89 17.95 2.32
CA VAL A 46 -7.93 18.32 3.74
C VAL A 46 -7.24 17.21 4.52
N LEU A 47 -6.25 17.56 5.34
CA LEU A 47 -5.56 16.63 6.24
C LEU A 47 -6.07 16.78 7.68
N SER A 48 -6.24 15.66 8.38
CA SER A 48 -6.68 15.58 9.78
C SER A 48 -5.87 14.53 10.55
N GLU A 49 -6.12 14.39 11.86
CA GLU A 49 -5.48 13.38 12.73
C GLU A 49 -3.94 13.41 12.63
N ASN A 50 -3.32 14.56 12.86
CA ASN A 50 -1.87 14.76 12.71
C ASN A 50 -1.33 14.40 11.30
N ASN A 51 -2.11 14.72 10.26
CA ASN A 51 -1.82 14.40 8.85
C ASN A 51 -1.79 12.90 8.53
N LEU A 52 -2.43 12.06 9.35
CA LEU A 52 -2.60 10.64 9.07
C LEU A 52 -3.83 10.37 8.21
N GLU A 53 -4.84 11.21 8.31
CA GLU A 53 -6.05 11.14 7.51
C GLU A 53 -6.03 12.17 6.39
N VAL A 54 -6.45 11.73 5.20
CA VAL A 54 -6.60 12.56 4.02
C VAL A 54 -8.04 12.46 3.53
N LYS A 55 -8.72 13.59 3.44
CA LYS A 55 -9.98 13.76 2.71
C LYS A 55 -9.68 14.43 1.37
N LEU A 56 -9.94 13.72 0.29
CA LEU A 56 -9.81 14.23 -1.06
C LEU A 56 -11.17 14.72 -1.56
N HIS A 57 -11.18 15.88 -2.24
CA HIS A 57 -12.35 16.58 -2.77
C HIS A 57 -13.40 16.90 -1.70
N ASP A 58 -13.14 17.90 -0.86
CA ASP A 58 -13.97 18.22 0.32
C ASP A 58 -15.45 18.52 -0.01
N GLU A 59 -15.70 19.28 -1.08
CA GLU A 59 -17.04 19.65 -1.53
C GLU A 59 -17.49 18.83 -2.75
N TYR A 60 -16.79 18.98 -3.88
CA TYR A 60 -17.07 18.33 -5.15
C TYR A 60 -15.79 17.96 -5.89
N SER A 61 -15.86 16.95 -6.77
CA SER A 61 -14.72 16.50 -7.54
C SER A 61 -14.59 17.28 -8.84
N LEU A 62 -13.43 17.89 -9.05
CA LEU A 62 -13.05 18.63 -10.26
C LEU A 62 -11.95 17.92 -11.04
N GLY A 63 -11.74 16.62 -10.83
CA GLY A 63 -10.69 15.85 -11.48
C GLY A 63 -10.04 14.87 -10.50
N THR A 64 -8.73 14.68 -10.62
CA THR A 64 -8.01 13.72 -9.78
C THR A 64 -7.20 14.45 -8.71
N ALA A 65 -7.48 14.14 -7.44
CA ALA A 65 -6.73 14.64 -6.31
C ALA A 65 -5.64 13.65 -5.91
N VAL A 66 -4.48 14.15 -5.50
CA VAL A 66 -3.28 13.35 -5.23
C VAL A 66 -2.56 13.93 -4.04
N VAL A 67 -2.13 13.08 -3.11
CA VAL A 67 -1.27 13.46 -1.98
C VAL A 67 -0.03 12.57 -1.94
N ARG A 68 1.11 13.19 -1.59
CA ARG A 68 2.38 12.52 -1.36
C ARG A 68 2.70 12.48 0.13
N GLY A 69 3.46 11.48 0.58
CA GLY A 69 4.08 11.49 1.91
C GLY A 69 5.18 12.55 2.03
N ASN A 70 5.46 12.97 3.26
CA ASN A 70 6.42 14.04 3.56
C ASN A 70 7.89 13.60 3.61
N LYS A 71 8.16 12.30 3.47
CA LYS A 71 9.51 11.74 3.44
C LYS A 71 9.71 10.84 2.22
N LEU A 72 10.94 10.85 1.72
CA LEU A 72 11.40 9.88 0.75
C LEU A 72 11.57 8.51 1.41
N LEU A 73 11.43 7.45 0.62
CA LEU A 73 11.68 6.08 1.04
C LEU A 73 13.17 5.75 0.85
N GLU A 74 13.93 5.71 1.95
CA GLU A 74 15.39 5.56 1.96
C GLU A 74 15.88 4.25 1.32
N LYS A 75 17.03 4.31 0.64
CA LYS A 75 17.70 3.13 0.06
C LYS A 75 18.18 2.14 1.13
N GLY A 76 18.30 0.86 0.74
CA GLY A 76 18.86 -0.19 1.60
C GLY A 76 17.92 -0.63 2.74
N ARG A 77 16.62 -0.40 2.59
CA ARG A 77 15.59 -0.70 3.58
C ARG A 77 14.40 -1.43 2.96
N HIS A 78 13.69 -2.18 3.79
CA HIS A 78 12.31 -2.56 3.54
C HIS A 78 11.40 -1.49 4.15
N HIS A 79 10.56 -0.88 3.33
CA HIS A 79 9.51 0.03 3.79
C HIS A 79 8.17 -0.68 3.75
N TYR A 80 7.34 -0.48 4.77
CA TYR A 80 5.98 -0.99 4.80
C TYR A 80 5.03 0.05 5.40
N TRP A 81 3.90 0.26 4.74
CA TRP A 81 2.83 1.12 5.23
C TRP A 81 1.47 0.56 4.85
N GLU A 82 0.44 0.97 5.59
CA GLU A 82 -0.93 0.53 5.38
C GLU A 82 -1.87 1.74 5.25
N VAL A 83 -2.72 1.71 4.22
CA VAL A 83 -3.74 2.72 3.96
C VAL A 83 -5.11 2.06 4.09
N LYS A 84 -5.93 2.57 5.02
CA LYS A 84 -7.30 2.11 5.23
C LYS A 84 -8.28 3.01 4.49
N MET A 85 -9.20 2.41 3.75
CA MET A 85 -10.27 3.12 3.09
C MET A 85 -11.39 3.42 4.09
N LEU A 86 -11.69 4.68 4.37
CA LEU A 86 -12.68 5.06 5.38
C LEU A 86 -14.09 5.25 4.78
N THR A 87 -14.17 5.70 3.54
CA THR A 87 -15.42 5.94 2.81
C THR A 87 -15.65 4.90 1.72
N THR A 88 -16.88 4.85 1.21
CA THR A 88 -17.20 4.07 0.01
C THR A 88 -16.34 4.56 -1.16
N VAL A 89 -15.78 3.61 -1.90
CA VAL A 89 -14.99 3.87 -3.10
C VAL A 89 -15.90 3.91 -4.32
N TYR A 90 -15.67 4.87 -5.21
CA TYR A 90 -16.42 5.07 -6.45
C TYR A 90 -15.61 5.98 -7.38
N GLY A 91 -16.21 6.42 -8.49
CA GLY A 91 -15.55 7.32 -9.44
C GLY A 91 -14.72 6.54 -10.48
N THR A 92 -13.87 7.25 -11.20
CA THR A 92 -13.02 6.67 -12.24
C THR A 92 -11.92 5.80 -11.63
N ASP A 93 -11.28 6.30 -10.58
CA ASP A 93 -10.22 5.57 -9.88
C ASP A 93 -9.95 6.10 -8.46
N ILE A 94 -9.46 5.19 -7.64
CA ILE A 94 -8.85 5.38 -6.33
C ILE A 94 -7.62 4.47 -6.30
N MET A 95 -6.45 5.05 -6.05
CA MET A 95 -5.18 4.32 -6.17
C MET A 95 -4.27 4.54 -4.97
N VAL A 96 -3.51 3.51 -4.63
CA VAL A 96 -2.42 3.54 -3.65
C VAL A 96 -1.13 3.16 -4.37
N GLY A 97 -0.02 3.84 -4.08
CA GLY A 97 1.23 3.54 -4.75
C GLY A 97 2.39 4.41 -4.33
N VAL A 98 3.30 4.62 -5.27
CA VAL A 98 4.51 5.43 -5.10
C VAL A 98 4.75 6.31 -6.33
N GLY A 99 5.48 7.39 -6.14
CA GLY A 99 5.95 8.21 -7.25
C GLY A 99 7.23 8.96 -6.92
N THR A 100 7.90 9.45 -7.95
CA THR A 100 9.13 10.24 -7.82
C THR A 100 8.80 11.68 -7.40
N ASN A 101 9.85 12.47 -7.18
CA ASN A 101 9.71 13.91 -6.98
C ASN A 101 9.33 14.69 -8.27
N LYS A 102 9.27 14.03 -9.42
CA LYS A 102 8.94 14.66 -10.72
C LYS A 102 7.47 14.52 -11.09
N VAL A 103 6.68 13.75 -10.33
CA VAL A 103 5.23 13.64 -10.53
C VAL A 103 4.59 15.03 -10.54
N ASP A 104 3.90 15.37 -11.62
CA ASP A 104 3.19 16.64 -11.74
C ASP A 104 1.85 16.59 -10.99
N LEU A 105 1.88 17.04 -9.74
CA LEU A 105 0.69 17.14 -8.88
C LEU A 105 -0.32 18.20 -9.36
N ASN A 106 0.03 19.07 -10.31
CA ASN A 106 -0.88 20.10 -10.84
C ASN A 106 -1.54 19.70 -12.16
N GLY A 107 -0.91 18.81 -12.93
CA GLY A 107 -1.41 18.28 -14.19
C GLY A 107 -2.83 17.67 -14.18
N PRO A 108 -3.29 16.97 -13.12
CA PRO A 108 -4.62 16.34 -13.13
C PRO A 108 -5.78 17.30 -12.80
N LYS A 109 -5.53 18.61 -12.69
CA LYS A 109 -6.59 19.62 -12.55
C LYS A 109 -7.56 19.47 -13.71
N GLN A 110 -8.85 19.31 -13.43
CA GLN A 110 -9.92 19.16 -14.45
C GLN A 110 -9.89 17.86 -15.28
N SER A 111 -9.11 16.86 -14.87
CA SER A 111 -9.07 15.54 -15.54
C SER A 111 -9.35 14.41 -14.56
N PHE A 112 -10.30 13.54 -14.92
CA PHE A 112 -10.64 12.32 -14.18
C PHE A 112 -9.86 11.15 -14.78
N CYS A 113 -8.80 10.70 -14.09
CA CYS A 113 -7.93 9.67 -14.63
C CYS A 113 -7.38 8.73 -13.54
N SER A 114 -6.94 7.56 -13.98
CA SER A 114 -6.09 6.66 -13.21
C SER A 114 -4.68 7.25 -13.13
N PHE A 115 -4.46 8.11 -12.13
CA PHE A 115 -3.31 9.01 -12.08
C PHE A 115 -1.98 8.30 -11.80
N LEU A 116 -1.93 7.46 -10.76
CA LEU A 116 -0.70 6.77 -10.41
C LEU A 116 -0.35 5.71 -11.46
N GLY A 117 0.80 5.87 -12.10
CA GLY A 117 1.23 5.05 -13.22
C GLY A 117 0.75 5.54 -14.59
N LEU A 118 0.13 6.71 -14.67
CA LEU A 118 -0.22 7.33 -15.97
C LEU A 118 1.03 7.58 -16.82
N ASP A 119 2.13 7.95 -16.17
CA ASP A 119 3.43 8.17 -16.77
C ASP A 119 4.50 7.23 -16.15
N GLN A 120 5.77 7.53 -16.42
CA GLN A 120 6.92 6.77 -15.90
C GLN A 120 7.34 7.21 -14.49
N GLU A 121 6.75 8.27 -13.95
CA GLU A 121 7.16 8.88 -12.69
C GLU A 121 6.37 8.33 -11.49
N SER A 122 5.39 7.45 -11.73
CA SER A 122 4.58 6.83 -10.67
C SER A 122 4.19 5.39 -10.95
N PHE A 123 3.77 4.67 -9.91
CA PHE A 123 3.36 3.28 -9.92
C PHE A 123 2.14 3.15 -9.01
N GLY A 124 1.04 2.58 -9.49
CA GLY A 124 -0.23 2.56 -8.75
C GLY A 124 -0.92 1.21 -8.74
N PHE A 125 -1.63 0.93 -7.65
CA PHE A 125 -2.61 -0.15 -7.52
C PHE A 125 -4.00 0.46 -7.36
N SER A 126 -4.91 0.13 -8.28
CA SER A 126 -6.28 0.64 -8.35
C SER A 126 -7.24 -0.17 -7.49
N TYR A 127 -8.25 0.49 -6.93
CA TYR A 127 -9.37 -0.16 -6.24
C TYR A 127 -10.15 -1.15 -7.12
N LEU A 128 -9.99 -1.06 -8.44
CA LEU A 128 -10.54 -1.97 -9.44
C LEU A 128 -9.70 -3.25 -9.64
N GLY A 129 -8.60 -3.42 -8.90
CA GLY A 129 -7.81 -4.66 -8.89
C GLY A 129 -6.69 -4.74 -9.93
N TYR A 130 -6.43 -3.68 -10.68
CA TYR A 130 -5.28 -3.61 -11.60
C TYR A 130 -4.13 -2.76 -11.04
N ILE A 131 -2.92 -3.05 -11.50
CA ILE A 131 -1.75 -2.19 -11.33
C ILE A 131 -1.49 -1.40 -12.61
N GLN A 132 -0.89 -0.22 -12.47
CA GLN A 132 -0.60 0.67 -13.59
C GLN A 132 0.79 1.28 -13.49
N HIS A 133 1.48 1.35 -14.63
CA HIS A 133 2.74 2.10 -14.81
C HIS A 133 2.98 2.40 -16.29
N ALA A 134 3.53 3.58 -16.60
CA ALA A 134 3.81 4.02 -17.98
C ALA A 134 2.59 3.92 -18.90
N GLY A 135 1.40 4.23 -18.37
CA GLY A 135 0.12 4.17 -19.08
C GLY A 135 -0.40 2.76 -19.37
N LYS A 136 0.30 1.71 -18.92
CA LYS A 136 -0.12 0.31 -19.10
C LYS A 136 -0.80 -0.21 -17.84
N LYS A 137 -1.94 -0.87 -18.02
CA LYS A 137 -2.72 -1.51 -16.95
C LYS A 137 -2.59 -3.03 -17.04
N HIS A 138 -2.46 -3.69 -15.90
CA HIS A 138 -2.40 -5.14 -15.79
C HIS A 138 -3.27 -5.63 -14.64
N THR A 139 -4.10 -6.65 -14.87
CA THR A 139 -4.81 -7.35 -13.79
C THR A 139 -3.80 -7.88 -12.77
N TYR A 140 -4.09 -7.70 -11.48
CA TYR A 140 -3.12 -8.01 -10.43
C TYR A 140 -3.77 -8.63 -9.19
N GLY A 141 -4.82 -8.00 -8.67
CA GLY A 141 -5.45 -8.44 -7.43
C GLY A 141 -6.97 -8.27 -7.44
N PRO A 142 -7.64 -8.67 -6.36
CA PRO A 142 -9.05 -8.37 -6.17
C PRO A 142 -9.26 -6.85 -5.98
N CYS A 143 -10.48 -6.41 -6.17
CA CYS A 143 -10.86 -5.05 -5.81
C CYS A 143 -10.81 -4.83 -4.30
N PHE A 144 -10.77 -3.56 -3.91
CA PHE A 144 -10.86 -3.14 -2.51
C PHE A 144 -11.77 -1.93 -2.37
N GLY A 145 -12.25 -1.67 -1.15
CA GLY A 145 -13.16 -0.57 -0.88
C GLY A 145 -13.27 -0.21 0.59
N LYS A 146 -14.40 0.36 1.01
CA LYS A 146 -14.60 0.83 2.39
C LYS A 146 -14.25 -0.25 3.42
N GLY A 147 -13.35 0.08 4.33
CA GLY A 147 -12.90 -0.81 5.40
C GLY A 147 -11.82 -1.80 4.98
N SER A 148 -11.46 -1.89 3.70
CA SER A 148 -10.28 -2.62 3.26
C SER A 148 -8.99 -1.91 3.70
N LEU A 149 -7.95 -2.70 3.95
CA LEU A 149 -6.62 -2.24 4.33
C LEU A 149 -5.61 -2.60 3.23
N VAL A 150 -5.10 -1.58 2.54
CA VAL A 150 -4.12 -1.75 1.45
C VAL A 150 -2.72 -1.55 2.04
N GLY A 151 -1.96 -2.63 2.14
CA GLY A 151 -0.55 -2.58 2.53
C GLY A 151 0.35 -2.41 1.31
N VAL A 152 1.48 -1.75 1.49
CA VAL A 152 2.50 -1.58 0.44
C VAL A 152 3.86 -1.92 1.01
N HIS A 153 4.57 -2.84 0.35
CA HIS A 153 5.94 -3.20 0.67
C HIS A 153 6.87 -2.76 -0.45
N LEU A 154 7.83 -1.91 -0.12
CA LEU A 154 8.91 -1.51 -1.02
C LEU A 154 10.24 -2.05 -0.48
N ASP A 155 10.82 -3.01 -1.19
CA ASP A 155 12.20 -3.44 -0.99
C ASP A 155 13.10 -2.59 -1.88
N THR A 156 13.75 -1.58 -1.28
CA THR A 156 14.65 -0.67 -2.02
C THR A 156 15.99 -1.30 -2.37
N TRP A 157 16.33 -2.45 -1.77
CA TRP A 157 17.57 -3.18 -2.08
C TRP A 157 17.38 -4.08 -3.30
N LYS A 158 16.29 -4.84 -3.37
CA LYS A 158 15.94 -5.64 -4.56
C LYS A 158 15.30 -4.79 -5.65
N GLY A 159 14.67 -3.68 -5.29
CA GLY A 159 13.93 -2.79 -6.18
C GLY A 159 12.59 -3.38 -6.59
N THR A 160 11.85 -3.93 -5.62
CA THR A 160 10.54 -4.55 -5.85
C THR A 160 9.45 -3.83 -5.06
N LEU A 161 8.28 -3.66 -5.68
CA LEU A 161 7.07 -3.13 -5.04
C LEU A 161 6.01 -4.22 -5.05
N GLU A 162 5.42 -4.46 -3.89
CA GLU A 162 4.38 -5.45 -3.65
C GLU A 162 3.23 -4.81 -2.86
N PHE A 163 2.00 -5.19 -3.18
CA PHE A 163 0.82 -4.75 -2.45
C PHE A 163 0.22 -5.91 -1.65
N PHE A 164 -0.46 -5.54 -0.58
CA PHE A 164 -1.17 -6.44 0.30
C PHE A 164 -2.61 -5.97 0.40
N LEU A 165 -3.56 -6.91 0.43
CA LEU A 165 -4.95 -6.60 0.77
C LEU A 165 -5.31 -7.32 2.06
N ASN A 166 -5.71 -6.55 3.07
CA ASN A 166 -6.04 -7.06 4.40
C ASN A 166 -4.91 -7.97 4.96
N ARG A 167 -3.65 -7.53 4.80
CA ARG A 167 -2.41 -8.23 5.19
C ARG A 167 -2.13 -9.55 4.47
N LYS A 168 -2.85 -9.85 3.39
CA LYS A 168 -2.54 -10.95 2.48
C LYS A 168 -1.73 -10.41 1.31
N SER A 169 -0.58 -11.02 1.04
CA SER A 169 0.29 -10.71 -0.09
C SER A 169 -0.47 -10.90 -1.42
N LEU A 170 -0.31 -9.97 -2.35
CA LEU A 170 -0.79 -10.08 -3.73
C LEU A 170 0.35 -10.39 -4.71
N GLY A 171 1.57 -10.65 -4.22
CA GLY A 171 2.76 -10.91 -5.03
C GLY A 171 3.42 -9.65 -5.59
N ILE A 172 4.58 -9.79 -6.21
CA ILE A 172 5.35 -8.63 -6.70
C ILE A 172 4.60 -7.95 -7.86
N ALA A 173 4.25 -6.67 -7.70
CA ALA A 173 3.60 -5.86 -8.72
C ALA A 173 4.61 -5.25 -9.70
N PHE A 174 5.71 -4.71 -9.18
CA PHE A 174 6.72 -4.03 -9.98
C PHE A 174 8.14 -4.41 -9.56
N THR A 175 9.05 -4.36 -10.53
CA THR A 175 10.49 -4.58 -10.34
C THR A 175 11.29 -3.46 -11.00
N GLY A 176 12.60 -3.40 -10.75
CA GLY A 176 13.48 -2.39 -11.38
C GLY A 176 13.53 -1.04 -10.65
N LEU A 177 13.15 -1.00 -9.36
CA LEU A 177 13.02 0.24 -8.59
C LEU A 177 14.26 0.62 -7.74
N ARG A 178 15.39 -0.09 -7.86
CA ARG A 178 16.55 0.03 -6.93
C ARG A 178 17.12 1.44 -6.81
N ASP A 179 17.13 2.18 -7.91
CA ASP A 179 17.81 3.48 -7.98
C ASP A 179 16.84 4.66 -8.16
N ILE A 180 15.56 4.42 -7.90
CA ILE A 180 14.52 5.43 -8.01
C ILE A 180 14.25 6.01 -6.62
N ILE A 181 14.26 7.35 -6.52
CA ILE A 181 13.81 8.03 -5.31
C ILE A 181 12.29 8.04 -5.34
N LEU A 182 11.68 7.35 -4.39
CA LEU A 182 10.24 7.16 -4.32
C LEU A 182 9.66 7.77 -3.06
N TYR A 183 8.43 8.24 -3.19
CA TYR A 183 7.58 8.73 -2.12
C TYR A 183 6.26 7.95 -2.16
N PRO A 184 5.67 7.64 -1.00
CA PRO A 184 4.34 7.04 -0.95
C PRO A 184 3.30 8.05 -1.45
N MET A 185 2.31 7.57 -2.19
CA MET A 185 1.25 8.40 -2.77
C MET A 185 -0.09 7.70 -2.74
N VAL A 186 -1.16 8.50 -2.64
CA VAL A 186 -2.52 8.06 -2.95
C VAL A 186 -3.20 9.07 -3.86
N SER A 187 -4.11 8.59 -4.69
CA SER A 187 -4.92 9.44 -5.57
C SER A 187 -6.39 9.02 -5.57
N SER A 188 -7.27 9.98 -5.81
CA SER A 188 -8.71 9.73 -5.90
C SER A 188 -9.40 10.71 -6.84
N THR A 189 -10.34 10.18 -7.63
CA THR A 189 -11.31 10.97 -8.39
C THR A 189 -12.64 11.14 -7.66
N ALA A 190 -12.86 10.39 -6.57
CA ALA A 190 -14.12 10.36 -5.85
C ALA A 190 -14.24 11.54 -4.87
N ALA A 191 -15.39 12.23 -4.91
CA ALA A 191 -15.68 13.30 -3.97
C ALA A 191 -15.73 12.77 -2.53
N GLN A 192 -15.25 13.56 -1.58
CA GLN A 192 -15.26 13.26 -0.15
C GLN A 192 -14.63 11.91 0.20
N SER A 193 -13.68 11.44 -0.61
CA SER A 193 -13.01 10.17 -0.35
C SER A 193 -12.02 10.34 0.79
N MET A 194 -12.13 9.48 1.80
CA MET A 194 -11.28 9.53 2.98
C MET A 194 -10.45 8.26 3.11
N MET A 195 -9.16 8.45 3.39
CA MET A 195 -8.20 7.38 3.62
C MET A 195 -7.36 7.70 4.86
N LYS A 196 -6.93 6.67 5.57
CA LYS A 196 -6.08 6.80 6.77
C LYS A 196 -4.80 6.00 6.63
N LEU A 197 -3.67 6.62 6.95
CA LEU A 197 -2.40 5.96 7.15
C LEU A 197 -2.39 5.28 8.53
N THR A 198 -2.56 3.96 8.57
CA THR A 198 -2.64 3.21 9.84
C THR A 198 -1.28 2.84 10.41
N CYS A 199 -0.27 2.73 9.55
CA CYS A 199 1.13 2.62 9.92
C CYS A 199 2.06 3.07 8.78
N SER A 200 3.26 3.51 9.14
CA SER A 200 4.39 3.67 8.23
C SER A 200 5.69 3.35 8.97
N CYS A 201 6.44 2.36 8.50
CA CYS A 201 7.64 1.90 9.18
C CYS A 201 8.65 1.30 8.20
N SER A 202 9.91 1.21 8.63
CA SER A 202 10.96 0.63 7.82
C SER A 202 12.01 -0.08 8.64
N VAL A 203 12.64 -1.10 8.06
CA VAL A 203 13.78 -1.80 8.65
C VAL A 203 14.95 -1.83 7.68
N PRO A 204 16.19 -1.65 8.15
CA PRO A 204 17.36 -1.84 7.31
C PRO A 204 17.42 -3.27 6.76
N VAL A 205 17.88 -3.39 5.52
CA VAL A 205 18.20 -4.69 4.96
C VAL A 205 19.38 -5.27 5.74
N SER A 206 19.18 -6.46 6.27
CA SER A 206 20.20 -7.17 7.06
C SER A 206 20.01 -8.67 6.93
N LEU A 207 21.07 -9.41 7.25
CA LEU A 207 20.98 -10.87 7.33
C LEU A 207 19.91 -11.29 8.35
N GLN A 208 19.78 -10.58 9.46
CA GLN A 208 18.79 -10.86 10.50
C GLN A 208 17.34 -10.76 9.97
N VAL A 209 17.02 -9.68 9.25
CA VAL A 209 15.71 -9.50 8.60
C VAL A 209 15.48 -10.56 7.52
N LYS A 210 16.53 -10.92 6.77
CA LYS A 210 16.45 -12.00 5.79
C LYS A 210 16.22 -13.36 6.44
N CYS A 211 16.86 -13.68 7.56
CA CYS A 211 16.58 -14.91 8.31
C CYS A 211 15.12 -14.93 8.79
N LEU A 212 14.60 -13.79 9.28
CA LEU A 212 13.21 -13.67 9.74
C LEU A 212 12.17 -14.06 8.66
N SER A 213 12.44 -13.73 7.40
CA SER A 213 11.59 -14.11 6.25
C SER A 213 11.41 -15.61 6.05
N ILE A 214 12.40 -16.40 6.48
CA ILE A 214 12.47 -17.86 6.28
C ILE A 214 11.92 -18.61 7.50
N LEU A 215 11.84 -17.96 8.66
CA LEU A 215 11.38 -18.61 9.89
C LEU A 215 9.88 -18.96 9.81
N LYS A 216 9.57 -20.26 9.96
CA LYS A 216 8.22 -20.77 10.21
C LYS A 216 7.63 -20.18 11.51
N SER A 217 6.30 -20.14 11.61
CA SER A 217 5.59 -19.62 12.80
C SER A 217 6.02 -20.30 14.10
N SER A 218 6.26 -21.62 14.07
CA SER A 218 6.77 -22.39 15.22
C SER A 218 8.14 -21.91 15.69
N HIS A 219 9.07 -21.67 14.76
CA HIS A 219 10.40 -21.15 15.08
C HIS A 219 10.33 -19.75 15.69
N ARG A 220 9.42 -18.90 15.21
CA ARG A 220 9.21 -17.55 15.77
C ARG A 220 8.66 -17.60 17.18
N ALA A 221 7.68 -18.47 17.45
CA ALA A 221 7.12 -18.66 18.78
C ALA A 221 8.19 -19.16 19.77
N TYR A 222 9.01 -20.12 19.33
CA TYR A 222 10.15 -20.60 20.11
C TYR A 222 11.16 -19.47 20.40
N ILE A 223 11.58 -18.72 19.39
CA ILE A 223 12.55 -17.62 19.54
C ILE A 223 12.01 -16.52 20.48
N SER A 224 10.75 -16.14 20.31
CA SER A 224 10.07 -15.14 21.16
C SER A 224 10.02 -15.58 22.64
N THR A 225 9.88 -16.89 22.88
CA THR A 225 9.81 -17.46 24.23
C THR A 225 11.20 -17.61 24.86
N MET A 226 12.13 -18.25 24.14
CA MET A 226 13.46 -18.58 24.66
C MET A 226 14.43 -17.41 24.68
N PHE A 227 14.25 -16.44 23.78
CA PHE A 227 15.15 -15.29 23.64
C PHE A 227 14.35 -13.97 23.71
N PRO A 228 13.94 -13.50 24.90
CA PRO A 228 13.15 -12.29 25.05
C PRO A 228 13.75 -11.05 24.38
N GLY A 229 15.08 -10.95 24.31
CA GLY A 229 15.79 -9.87 23.61
C GLY A 229 15.52 -9.80 22.09
N LEU A 230 15.08 -10.91 21.48
CA LEU A 230 14.75 -10.99 20.06
C LEU A 230 13.26 -10.79 19.75
N ARG A 231 12.42 -10.56 20.77
CA ARG A 231 10.97 -10.38 20.60
C ARG A 231 10.64 -9.26 19.63
N HIS A 232 11.40 -8.17 19.66
CA HIS A 232 11.23 -7.03 18.77
C HIS A 232 11.27 -7.40 17.28
N LEU A 233 12.00 -8.46 16.90
CA LEU A 233 12.05 -8.97 15.53
C LEU A 233 10.83 -9.83 15.23
N THR A 234 10.50 -10.77 16.12
CA THR A 234 9.40 -11.70 15.92
C THR A 234 8.02 -11.06 15.99
N GLN A 235 7.90 -9.93 16.70
CA GLN A 235 6.68 -9.13 16.83
C GLN A 235 6.62 -7.99 15.81
N SER A 236 7.69 -7.78 15.03
CA SER A 236 7.69 -6.79 13.95
C SER A 236 6.71 -7.19 12.86
N ILE A 237 6.01 -6.22 12.27
CA ILE A 237 5.15 -6.46 11.11
C ILE A 237 5.92 -7.08 9.94
N PHE A 238 7.22 -6.77 9.82
CA PHE A 238 8.11 -7.36 8.83
C PHE A 238 8.30 -8.86 8.99
N ALA A 239 8.05 -9.41 10.19
CA ALA A 239 7.99 -10.86 10.33
C ALA A 239 6.90 -11.42 9.41
N ASP A 240 5.70 -10.87 9.41
CA ASP A 240 4.60 -11.39 8.60
C ASP A 240 4.71 -11.00 7.13
N ILE A 241 5.06 -9.75 6.85
CA ILE A 241 5.15 -9.21 5.48
C ILE A 241 6.26 -9.87 4.67
N LEU A 242 7.39 -10.19 5.30
CA LEU A 242 8.51 -10.78 4.58
C LEU A 242 8.42 -12.31 4.48
N LYS A 243 7.36 -12.97 4.96
CA LYS A 243 7.27 -14.45 4.85
C LYS A 243 7.48 -14.84 3.39
N ALA A 244 8.45 -15.72 3.14
CA ALA A 244 8.53 -16.38 1.85
C ALA A 244 7.19 -17.10 1.62
N GLN A 245 6.61 -16.95 0.44
CA GLN A 245 5.54 -17.85 0.02
C GLN A 245 6.17 -19.25 -0.05
N SER A 246 5.97 -20.04 1.01
CA SER A 246 6.33 -21.44 1.00
C SER A 246 5.44 -22.11 -0.04
N ASN A 247 6.05 -22.71 -1.05
CA ASN A 247 5.36 -23.71 -1.87
C ASN A 247 4.82 -24.77 -0.92
N GLU A 248 3.51 -24.76 -0.66
CA GLU A 248 2.81 -25.82 0.08
C GLU A 248 2.62 -27.07 -0.80
N GLU A 249 3.69 -27.54 -1.46
CA GLU A 249 3.64 -28.75 -2.30
C GLU A 249 4.49 -29.93 -1.78
N ASP A 250 5.27 -29.78 -0.71
CA ASP A 250 6.25 -30.82 -0.33
C ASP A 250 5.98 -31.57 1.01
N ASP A 251 4.77 -31.52 1.59
CA ASP A 251 4.45 -32.25 2.84
C ASP A 251 3.35 -33.34 2.68
N GLU A 252 3.21 -33.95 1.49
CA GLU A 252 2.51 -35.24 1.30
C GLU A 252 3.41 -36.29 0.61
N SER A 253 4.56 -36.62 1.20
CA SER A 253 5.27 -37.88 0.83
C SER A 253 6.22 -38.40 1.90
N GLU A 254 5.73 -38.64 3.12
CA GLU A 254 6.30 -39.68 3.99
C GLU A 254 5.17 -40.54 4.57
N LYS A 255 4.67 -41.44 3.73
CA LYS A 255 4.15 -42.74 4.16
C LYS A 255 4.94 -43.81 3.43
N ASP A 256 5.88 -44.42 4.14
CA ASP A 256 6.27 -45.81 3.99
C ASP A 256 6.47 -46.40 5.39
#